data_AF-A0A2N1S0Q1-F1
#
_entry.id   AF-A0A2N1S0Q1-F1
#
_cell.length_a   1.000
_cell.length_b   1.000
_cell.length_c   1.000
_cell.angle_alpha   90.00
_cell.angle_beta   90.00
_cell.angle_gamma   90.00
#
_symmetry.space_group_name_H-M   'P 1'
#
loop_
_entity.id
_entity.type
_entity.pdbx_description
1 polymer ?
#
loop_
_entity_poly.entity_id
_entity_poly.type
_entity_poly.pdbx_seq_one_letter_code
_entity_poly.pdbx_strand_id
1 'polypeptide(L)'
;MDIISTIKRNLAFLPPIQKKIGSFVISNPQKAINMSISSLTSASGARSEASVVKFYKALGFSGYHEFKVTLATEIANQGQSTPDQFVTILPTDSIFIVRKKIYKSVEHVLDMNNNDLEDDILDKIITLIEQSQRIIILGYGTSSVAAYDLFVKLSRLGFDCHFTTDEHTTAIILGNPREKDILFCFSFSGETKNIVAQASLVKGKIPIICISGEENSQLAQLSDIYFPIQSFETTYRNESIVSRYVQLATIDIIFSCLAQHAGKEAEKRLLNSRKGLSFLKF
;
A
#
# COMPACT_ATOMS: atom_id res chain seq x y z
N MET A 1 26.95 4.12 -0.47
CA MET A 1 27.03 2.83 0.26
C MET A 1 25.94 2.84 1.33
N ASP A 2 25.14 1.78 1.47
CA ASP A 2 24.14 1.64 2.55
C ASP A 2 24.86 1.11 3.80
N ILE A 3 25.41 2.03 4.60
CA ILE A 3 26.25 1.76 5.75
C ILE A 3 25.47 1.09 6.87
N ILE A 4 24.21 1.47 7.15
CA ILE A 4 23.42 0.83 8.21
C ILE A 4 23.11 -0.62 7.85
N SER A 5 22.69 -0.89 6.61
CA SER A 5 22.46 -2.29 6.16
C SER A 5 23.75 -3.09 6.10
N THR A 6 24.86 -2.46 5.75
CA THR A 6 26.19 -3.11 5.76
C THR A 6 26.61 -3.47 7.19
N ILE A 7 26.37 -2.61 8.17
CA ILE A 7 26.60 -2.93 9.59
C ILE A 7 25.68 -4.07 10.01
N LYS A 8 24.38 -4.04 9.68
CA LYS A 8 23.42 -5.11 10.03
C LYS A 8 23.82 -6.48 9.47
N ARG A 9 24.22 -6.55 8.19
CA ARG A 9 24.66 -7.80 7.55
C ARG A 9 25.94 -8.36 8.16
N ASN A 10 26.91 -7.48 8.45
CA ASN A 10 28.19 -7.90 9.03
C ASN A 10 28.11 -8.11 10.53
N LEU A 11 27.05 -7.64 11.20
CA LEU A 11 26.92 -7.64 12.65
C LEU A 11 27.19 -9.03 13.24
N ALA A 12 26.65 -10.09 12.63
CA ALA A 12 26.85 -11.47 13.09
C ALA A 12 28.32 -11.93 13.09
N PHE A 13 29.12 -11.40 12.17
CA PHE A 13 30.53 -11.77 11.95
C PHE A 13 31.52 -10.84 12.65
N LEU A 14 31.06 -9.71 13.19
CA LEU A 14 31.91 -8.80 13.95
C LEU A 14 32.30 -9.40 15.32
N PRO A 15 33.53 -9.14 15.81
CA PRO A 15 33.92 -9.44 17.17
C PRO A 15 32.98 -8.80 18.21
N PRO A 16 32.84 -9.36 19.43
CA PRO A 16 31.86 -8.92 20.42
C PRO A 16 31.87 -7.41 20.73
N ILE A 17 33.05 -6.80 20.76
CA ILE A 17 33.18 -5.35 21.03
C ILE A 17 32.74 -4.49 19.83
N GLN A 18 32.98 -4.96 18.61
CA GLN A 18 32.58 -4.29 17.38
C GLN A 18 31.07 -4.47 17.12
N LYS A 19 30.49 -5.60 17.55
CA LYS A 19 29.03 -5.78 17.62
C LYS A 19 28.37 -4.70 18.46
N LYS A 20 28.88 -4.43 19.67
CA LYS A 20 28.34 -3.36 20.53
C LYS A 20 28.41 -1.98 19.86
N ILE A 21 29.53 -1.66 19.22
CA ILE A 21 29.69 -0.41 18.46
C ILE A 21 28.67 -0.34 17.31
N GLY A 22 28.56 -1.40 16.50
CA GLY A 22 27.61 -1.48 15.39
C GLY A 22 26.15 -1.37 15.85
N SER A 23 25.77 -2.08 16.92
CA SER A 23 24.42 -2.01 17.51
C SER A 23 24.09 -0.62 18.03
N PHE A 24 25.04 0.06 18.67
CA PHE A 24 24.87 1.45 19.11
C PHE A 24 24.62 2.38 17.92
N VAL A 25 25.45 2.29 16.87
CA VAL A 25 25.34 3.11 15.67
C VAL A 25 23.99 2.88 14.96
N ILE A 26 23.53 1.63 14.84
CA ILE A 26 22.23 1.30 14.24
C ILE A 26 21.08 1.89 15.06
N SER A 27 21.16 1.82 16.39
CA SER A 27 20.09 2.25 17.28
C SER A 27 20.07 3.77 17.48
N ASN A 28 21.20 4.45 17.26
CA ASN A 28 21.37 5.88 17.51
C ASN A 28 22.16 6.60 16.38
N PRO A 29 21.75 6.48 15.11
CA PRO A 29 22.53 6.98 13.98
C PRO A 29 22.75 8.50 14.02
N GLN A 30 21.71 9.27 14.39
CA GLN A 30 21.77 10.73 14.56
C GLN A 30 22.73 11.18 15.68
N LYS A 31 22.84 10.41 16.76
CA LYS A 31 23.81 10.71 17.84
C LYS A 31 25.22 10.34 17.39
N ALA A 32 25.38 9.21 16.69
CA ALA A 32 26.68 8.70 16.27
C ALA A 32 27.43 9.65 15.31
N ILE A 33 26.73 10.36 14.40
CA ILE A 33 27.37 11.33 13.49
C ILE A 33 28.01 12.52 14.23
N ASN A 34 27.46 12.90 15.38
CA ASN A 34 27.91 14.04 16.18
C ASN A 34 28.94 13.64 17.24
N MET A 35 29.24 12.35 17.37
CA MET A 35 30.21 11.85 18.35
C MET A 35 31.66 11.95 17.83
N SER A 36 32.58 12.14 18.78
CA SER A 36 34.00 11.86 18.60
C SER A 36 34.27 10.36 18.77
N ILE A 37 35.46 9.89 18.39
CA ILE A 37 35.88 8.49 18.64
C ILE A 37 35.80 8.15 20.14
N SER A 38 36.27 9.06 20.99
CA SER A 38 36.18 8.97 22.45
C SER A 38 34.72 8.80 22.91
N SER A 39 33.84 9.71 22.48
CA SER A 39 32.43 9.70 22.88
C SER A 39 31.69 8.44 22.41
N LEU A 40 31.98 7.99 21.18
CA LEU A 40 31.41 6.75 20.65
C LEU A 40 31.93 5.51 21.39
N THR A 41 33.20 5.53 21.81
CA THR A 41 33.80 4.46 22.63
C THR A 41 33.06 4.32 23.95
N SER A 42 32.87 5.43 24.67
CA SER A 42 32.14 5.45 25.94
C SER A 42 30.68 5.06 25.78
N ALA A 43 29.97 5.65 24.80
CA ALA A 43 28.54 5.42 24.60
C ALA A 43 28.20 3.99 24.13
N SER A 44 29.10 3.34 23.40
CA SER A 44 28.93 1.95 22.95
C SER A 44 29.43 0.90 23.95
N GLY A 45 30.08 1.32 25.05
CA GLY A 45 30.73 0.41 26.00
C GLY A 45 31.95 -0.32 25.43
N ALA A 46 32.63 0.31 24.45
CA ALA A 46 33.88 -0.20 23.90
C ALA A 46 35.05 0.03 24.88
N ARG A 47 36.01 -0.89 24.89
CA ARG A 47 37.14 -0.86 25.86
C ARG A 47 38.21 0.18 25.53
N SER A 48 38.29 0.62 24.27
CA SER A 48 39.30 1.58 23.81
C SER A 48 38.92 2.16 22.45
N GLU A 49 39.47 3.33 22.12
CA GLU A 49 39.31 3.97 20.81
C GLU A 49 39.81 3.11 19.65
N ALA A 50 40.84 2.28 19.89
CA ALA A 50 41.33 1.30 18.92
C ALA A 50 40.25 0.30 18.49
N SER A 51 39.24 0.05 19.32
CA SER A 51 38.10 -0.81 18.98
C SER A 51 37.19 -0.16 17.94
N VAL A 52 36.98 1.16 18.04
CA VAL A 52 36.23 1.95 17.05
C VAL A 52 37.02 2.05 15.74
N VAL A 53 38.35 2.21 15.82
CA VAL A 53 39.23 2.18 14.63
C VAL A 53 39.11 0.87 13.87
N LYS A 54 39.20 -0.26 14.57
CA LYS A 54 39.06 -1.59 13.95
C LYS A 54 37.66 -1.81 13.39
N PHE A 55 36.62 -1.25 14.02
CA PHE A 55 35.24 -1.35 13.54
C PHE A 55 35.05 -0.67 12.17
N TYR A 56 35.38 0.62 12.02
CA TYR A 56 35.16 1.28 10.72
C TYR A 56 36.10 0.76 9.63
N LYS A 57 37.32 0.33 9.98
CA LYS A 57 38.22 -0.33 9.02
C LYS A 57 37.70 -1.68 8.55
N ALA A 58 37.08 -2.47 9.43
CA ALA A 58 36.45 -3.74 9.06
C ALA A 58 35.27 -3.53 8.08
N LEU A 59 34.67 -2.34 8.08
CA LEU A 59 33.61 -1.95 7.13
C LEU A 59 34.16 -1.34 5.82
N GLY A 60 35.49 -1.26 5.67
CA GLY A 60 36.15 -0.77 4.46
C GLY A 60 36.48 0.72 4.43
N PHE A 61 36.28 1.45 5.54
CA PHE A 61 36.58 2.89 5.60
C PHE A 61 38.04 3.14 5.97
N SER A 62 38.66 4.11 5.30
CA SER A 62 40.05 4.52 5.55
C SER A 62 40.20 5.33 6.84
N GLY A 63 39.15 6.07 7.22
CA GLY A 63 39.16 6.95 8.39
C GLY A 63 37.78 7.15 9.03
N TYR A 64 37.79 7.62 10.29
CA TYR A 64 36.55 7.87 11.05
C TYR A 64 35.71 9.00 10.43
N HIS A 65 36.35 10.03 9.88
CA HIS A 65 35.64 11.11 9.19
C HIS A 65 34.86 10.59 7.97
N GLU A 66 35.49 9.76 7.13
CA GLU A 66 34.84 9.12 5.98
C GLU A 66 33.65 8.25 6.37
N PHE A 67 33.79 7.48 7.45
CA PHE A 67 32.69 6.72 8.06
C PHE A 67 31.53 7.64 8.47
N LYS A 68 31.82 8.75 9.17
CA LYS A 68 30.80 9.70 9.64
C LYS A 68 30.12 10.45 8.50
N VAL A 69 30.86 10.85 7.46
CA VAL A 69 30.31 11.48 6.26
C VAL A 69 29.38 10.51 5.55
N THR A 70 29.79 9.26 5.35
CA THR A 70 28.95 8.23 4.71
C THR A 70 27.67 7.97 5.52
N LEU A 71 27.78 7.88 6.85
CA LEU A 71 26.63 7.74 7.75
C LEU A 71 25.72 8.97 7.73
N ALA A 72 26.28 10.17 7.72
CA ALA A 72 25.52 11.42 7.64
C ALA A 72 24.79 11.55 6.29
N THR A 73 25.43 11.18 5.19
CA THR A 73 24.80 11.15 3.86
C THR A 73 23.64 10.14 3.83
N GLU A 74 23.78 8.97 4.45
CA GLU A 74 22.68 8.01 4.54
C GLU A 74 21.52 8.55 5.40
N ILE A 75 21.81 9.16 6.54
CA ILE A 75 20.80 9.77 7.42
C ILE A 75 20.11 10.95 6.72
N ALA A 76 20.86 11.80 6.02
CA ALA A 76 20.33 12.91 5.26
C ALA A 76 19.42 12.40 4.13
N ASN A 77 19.81 11.33 3.45
CA ASN A 77 18.97 10.67 2.44
C ASN A 77 17.72 9.99 3.05
N GLN A 78 17.79 9.54 4.31
CA GLN A 78 16.61 9.04 5.05
C GLN A 78 15.64 10.16 5.45
N GLY A 79 16.14 11.39 5.68
CA GLY A 79 15.33 12.57 6.01
C GLY A 79 14.95 13.46 4.82
N GLN A 80 15.59 13.28 3.66
CA GLN A 80 15.35 14.01 2.41
C GLN A 80 15.00 13.07 1.25
N SER A 81 14.30 11.98 1.54
CA SER A 81 13.63 11.26 0.48
C SER A 81 12.43 12.07 0.05
N THR A 82 12.61 12.98 -0.90
CA THR A 82 11.47 13.47 -1.68
C THR A 82 10.75 12.24 -2.26
N PRO A 83 9.40 12.23 -2.34
CA PRO A 83 8.64 11.14 -2.94
C PRO A 83 9.23 10.67 -4.28
N ASP A 84 9.82 11.60 -5.03
CA ASP A 84 10.49 11.37 -6.32
C ASP A 84 11.61 10.31 -6.34
N GLN A 85 12.40 10.15 -5.27
CA GLN A 85 13.57 9.24 -5.33
C GLN A 85 13.21 7.74 -5.29
N PHE A 86 12.03 7.40 -4.76
CA PHE A 86 11.58 6.00 -4.67
C PHE A 86 10.55 5.61 -5.73
N VAL A 87 9.99 6.58 -6.46
CA VAL A 87 8.94 6.31 -7.44
C VAL A 87 9.52 6.08 -8.84
N THR A 88 10.57 6.81 -9.23
CA THR A 88 11.11 6.68 -10.59
C THR A 88 12.12 5.54 -10.72
N ILE A 89 11.77 4.54 -11.53
CA ILE A 89 12.70 3.48 -11.97
C ILE A 89 13.53 4.05 -13.12
N LEU A 90 14.85 4.01 -12.99
CA LEU A 90 15.78 4.49 -14.01
C LEU A 90 16.28 3.31 -14.86
N PRO A 91 16.58 3.52 -16.15
CA PRO A 91 17.17 2.48 -16.99
C PRO A 91 18.50 1.91 -16.45
N THR A 92 19.20 2.66 -15.61
CA THR A 92 20.46 2.27 -14.97
C THR A 92 20.29 1.57 -13.62
N ASP A 93 19.06 1.41 -13.12
CA ASP A 93 18.81 0.76 -11.85
C ASP A 93 19.10 -0.76 -11.94
N SER A 94 19.92 -1.25 -11.02
CA SER A 94 20.07 -2.71 -10.82
C SER A 94 18.77 -3.33 -10.27
N ILE A 95 18.59 -4.65 -10.46
CA ILE A 95 17.44 -5.41 -9.89
C ILE A 95 17.29 -5.15 -8.38
N PHE A 96 18.39 -5.04 -7.64
CA PHE A 96 18.37 -4.74 -6.20
C PHE A 96 17.73 -3.38 -5.92
N ILE A 97 18.06 -2.36 -6.72
CA ILE A 97 17.51 -1.01 -6.60
C ILE A 97 16.04 -1.00 -6.99
N VAL A 98 15.67 -1.63 -8.11
CA VAL A 98 14.27 -1.75 -8.56
C VAL A 98 13.41 -2.38 -7.48
N ARG A 99 13.85 -3.50 -6.89
CA ARG A 99 13.14 -4.14 -5.77
C ARG A 99 12.96 -3.18 -4.59
N LYS A 100 14.03 -2.49 -4.17
CA LYS A 100 13.96 -1.55 -3.04
C LYS A 100 12.97 -0.41 -3.34
N LYS A 101 12.98 0.13 -4.56
CA LYS A 101 12.06 1.19 -5.01
C LYS A 101 10.60 0.73 -5.01
N ILE A 102 10.30 -0.46 -5.54
CA ILE A 102 8.93 -1.00 -5.54
C ILE A 102 8.39 -1.14 -4.12
N TYR A 103 9.09 -1.88 -3.25
CA TYR A 103 8.65 -2.10 -1.87
C TYR A 103 8.49 -0.77 -1.11
N LYS A 104 9.46 0.14 -1.22
CA LYS A 104 9.38 1.46 -0.57
C LYS A 104 8.24 2.31 -1.10
N SER A 105 7.96 2.27 -2.40
CA SER A 105 6.83 3.01 -2.96
C SER A 105 5.48 2.46 -2.51
N VAL A 106 5.35 1.14 -2.34
CA VAL A 106 4.13 0.52 -1.79
C VAL A 106 3.97 0.86 -0.32
N GLU A 107 5.01 0.70 0.50
CA GLU A 107 5.00 1.10 1.91
C GLU A 107 4.58 2.56 2.07
N HIS A 108 5.14 3.46 1.26
CA HIS A 108 4.87 4.88 1.34
C HIS A 108 3.42 5.24 1.01
N VAL A 109 2.85 4.69 -0.09
CA VAL A 109 1.45 5.02 -0.42
C VAL A 109 0.47 4.41 0.55
N LEU A 110 0.76 3.24 1.12
CA LEU A 110 -0.12 2.61 2.10
C LEU A 110 -0.15 3.46 3.38
N ASP A 111 1.01 3.91 3.85
CA ASP A 111 1.13 4.80 5.01
C ASP A 111 0.42 6.15 4.76
N MET A 112 0.63 6.76 3.59
CA MET A 112 -0.01 8.00 3.20
C MET A 112 -1.54 7.88 3.17
N ASN A 113 -2.09 6.88 2.47
CA ASN A 113 -3.54 6.70 2.41
C ASN A 113 -4.14 6.29 3.75
N ASN A 114 -3.40 5.56 4.61
CA ASN A 114 -3.87 5.25 5.97
C ASN A 114 -3.98 6.51 6.84
N ASN A 115 -3.09 7.49 6.66
CA ASN A 115 -3.12 8.74 7.42
C ASN A 115 -4.24 9.68 6.96
N ASP A 116 -4.62 9.61 5.68
CA ASP A 116 -5.67 10.44 5.08
C ASP A 116 -7.04 9.74 5.06
N LEU A 117 -7.12 8.51 5.58
CA LEU A 117 -8.33 7.71 5.61
C LEU A 117 -9.34 8.30 6.60
N GLU A 118 -10.54 8.60 6.12
CA GLU A 118 -11.65 9.03 6.97
C GLU A 118 -12.54 7.82 7.34
N ASP A 119 -12.56 7.48 8.62
CA ASP A 119 -13.37 6.37 9.17
C ASP A 119 -14.86 6.54 8.83
N ASP A 120 -15.37 7.78 8.85
CA ASP A 120 -16.78 8.09 8.53
C ASP A 120 -17.16 7.70 7.09
N ILE A 121 -16.22 7.76 6.13
CA ILE A 121 -16.46 7.32 4.75
C ILE A 121 -16.58 5.80 4.70
N LEU A 122 -15.69 5.09 5.39
CA LEU A 122 -15.72 3.63 5.48
C LEU A 122 -17.02 3.15 6.13
N ASP A 123 -17.44 3.76 7.24
CA ASP A 123 -18.68 3.41 7.94
C ASP A 123 -19.91 3.57 7.03
N LYS A 124 -19.97 4.64 6.22
CA LYS A 124 -21.03 4.83 5.23
C LYS A 124 -21.01 3.74 4.15
N ILE A 125 -19.84 3.38 3.64
CA ILE A 125 -19.68 2.32 2.63
C ILE A 125 -20.13 0.96 3.20
N ILE A 126 -19.65 0.62 4.40
CA ILE A 126 -19.97 -0.65 5.08
C ILE A 126 -21.48 -0.74 5.33
N THR A 127 -22.09 0.31 5.90
CA THR A 127 -23.53 0.38 6.14
C THR A 127 -24.33 0.20 4.86
N LEU A 128 -23.89 0.84 3.77
CA LEU A 128 -24.56 0.78 2.48
C LEU A 128 -24.46 -0.64 1.87
N ILE A 129 -23.32 -1.31 2.00
CA ILE A 129 -23.15 -2.72 1.60
C ILE A 129 -24.08 -3.64 2.41
N GLU A 130 -24.12 -3.48 3.73
CA GLU A 130 -24.96 -4.32 4.62
C GLU A 130 -26.46 -4.19 4.33
N GLN A 131 -26.91 -3.01 3.91
CA GLN A 131 -28.32 -2.73 3.59
C GLN A 131 -28.69 -3.06 2.15
N SER A 132 -27.71 -3.29 1.28
CA SER A 132 -27.92 -3.57 -0.14
C SER A 132 -28.55 -4.94 -0.36
N GLN A 133 -29.34 -5.06 -1.43
CA GLN A 133 -29.81 -6.36 -1.92
C GLN A 133 -28.95 -6.89 -3.05
N ARG A 134 -28.29 -6.00 -3.81
CA ARG A 134 -27.47 -6.36 -4.96
C ARG A 134 -26.39 -5.31 -5.20
N ILE A 135 -25.17 -5.77 -5.42
CA ILE A 135 -23.98 -4.93 -5.57
C ILE A 135 -23.45 -5.08 -6.99
N ILE A 136 -23.53 -4.03 -7.80
CA ILE A 136 -22.97 -4.02 -9.15
C ILE A 136 -21.59 -3.37 -9.07
N ILE A 137 -20.55 -4.10 -9.45
CA ILE A 137 -19.15 -3.67 -9.32
C ILE A 137 -18.55 -3.44 -10.70
N LEU A 138 -18.06 -2.22 -10.95
CA LEU A 138 -17.42 -1.83 -12.20
C LEU A 138 -15.94 -1.56 -12.00
N GLY A 139 -15.14 -2.06 -12.92
CA GLY A 139 -13.72 -1.75 -13.03
C GLY A 139 -13.17 -2.41 -14.29
N TYR A 140 -12.52 -1.63 -15.15
CA TYR A 140 -12.00 -2.10 -16.44
C TYR A 140 -10.48 -2.01 -16.49
N GLY A 141 -9.87 -2.75 -17.42
CA GLY A 141 -8.42 -2.82 -17.56
C GLY A 141 -7.75 -3.24 -16.25
N THR A 142 -6.77 -2.48 -15.79
CA THR A 142 -6.04 -2.76 -14.54
C THR A 142 -6.89 -2.61 -13.28
N SER A 143 -7.89 -1.72 -13.30
CA SER A 143 -8.83 -1.52 -12.17
C SER A 143 -9.78 -2.70 -11.98
N SER A 144 -9.92 -3.56 -13.00
CA SER A 144 -10.71 -4.80 -12.91
C SER A 144 -10.17 -5.77 -11.84
N VAL A 145 -8.88 -5.70 -11.51
CA VAL A 145 -8.26 -6.56 -10.50
C VAL A 145 -8.83 -6.26 -9.11
N ALA A 146 -8.93 -4.98 -8.74
CA ALA A 146 -9.52 -4.58 -7.47
C ALA A 146 -11.03 -4.82 -7.45
N ALA A 147 -11.73 -4.51 -8.55
CA ALA A 147 -13.16 -4.80 -8.69
C ALA A 147 -13.48 -6.30 -8.53
N TYR A 148 -12.69 -7.17 -9.14
CA TYR A 148 -12.83 -8.61 -9.01
C TYR A 148 -12.51 -9.12 -7.59
N ASP A 149 -11.50 -8.56 -6.94
CA ASP A 149 -11.16 -8.92 -5.55
C ASP A 149 -12.31 -8.56 -4.59
N LEU A 150 -12.90 -7.36 -4.73
CA LEU A 150 -14.10 -6.98 -3.98
C LEU A 150 -15.26 -7.95 -4.24
N PHE A 151 -15.54 -8.25 -5.51
CA PHE A 151 -16.57 -9.20 -5.91
C PHE A 151 -16.40 -10.55 -5.20
N VAL A 152 -15.21 -11.16 -5.29
CA VAL A 152 -14.94 -12.46 -4.67
C VAL A 152 -15.13 -12.37 -3.15
N LYS A 153 -14.58 -11.34 -2.49
CA LYS A 153 -14.65 -11.20 -1.03
C LYS A 153 -16.09 -11.02 -0.53
N LEU A 154 -16.87 -10.16 -1.18
CA LEU A 154 -18.27 -9.94 -0.81
C LEU A 154 -19.13 -11.18 -1.10
N SER A 155 -18.94 -11.86 -2.23
CA SER A 155 -19.61 -13.13 -2.51
C SER A 155 -19.30 -14.21 -1.47
N ARG A 156 -18.07 -14.26 -0.95
CA ARG A 156 -17.69 -15.18 0.14
C ARG A 156 -18.38 -14.86 1.48
N LEU A 157 -18.76 -13.61 1.69
CA LEU A 157 -19.61 -13.18 2.81
C LEU A 157 -21.11 -13.30 2.50
N GLY A 158 -21.49 -13.84 1.34
CA GLY A 158 -22.88 -14.11 0.98
C GLY A 158 -23.67 -12.92 0.43
N PHE A 159 -23.00 -11.82 0.06
CA PHE A 159 -23.64 -10.71 -0.65
C PHE A 159 -23.91 -11.08 -2.11
N ASP A 160 -25.06 -10.66 -2.65
CA ASP A 160 -25.38 -10.79 -4.08
C ASP A 160 -24.59 -9.73 -4.86
N CYS A 161 -23.56 -10.17 -5.57
CA CYS A 161 -22.63 -9.29 -6.27
C CYS A 161 -22.61 -9.64 -7.76
N HIS A 162 -22.50 -8.62 -8.60
CA HIS A 162 -22.29 -8.75 -10.03
C HIS A 162 -21.02 -8.02 -10.44
N PHE A 163 -20.10 -8.76 -11.04
CA PHE A 163 -18.91 -8.21 -11.67
C PHE A 163 -18.74 -8.87 -13.05
N THR A 164 -18.46 -8.06 -14.05
CA THR A 164 -18.11 -8.50 -15.40
C THR A 164 -17.22 -7.44 -16.05
N THR A 165 -16.27 -7.88 -16.87
CA THR A 165 -15.50 -6.99 -17.73
C THR A 165 -16.20 -6.69 -19.05
N ASP A 166 -17.33 -7.35 -19.33
CA ASP A 166 -18.16 -7.05 -20.50
C ASP A 166 -19.07 -5.85 -20.23
N GLU A 167 -18.67 -4.72 -20.81
CA GLU A 167 -19.38 -3.44 -20.80
C GLU A 167 -20.83 -3.53 -21.28
N HIS A 168 -21.14 -4.41 -22.23
CA HIS A 168 -22.51 -4.57 -22.75
C HIS A 168 -23.42 -5.23 -21.70
N THR A 169 -22.93 -6.27 -21.03
CA THR A 169 -23.65 -6.93 -19.93
C THR A 169 -23.94 -5.94 -18.80
N THR A 170 -22.95 -5.12 -18.41
CA THR A 170 -23.15 -4.07 -17.42
C THR A 170 -24.26 -3.09 -17.82
N ALA A 171 -24.27 -2.64 -19.08
CA ALA A 171 -25.29 -1.72 -19.59
C ALA A 171 -26.71 -2.31 -19.52
N ILE A 172 -26.85 -3.60 -19.82
CA ILE A 172 -28.14 -4.31 -19.72
C ILE A 172 -28.62 -4.37 -18.26
N ILE A 173 -27.71 -4.67 -17.33
CA ILE A 173 -28.02 -4.75 -15.89
C ILE A 173 -28.44 -3.37 -15.35
N LEU A 174 -27.64 -2.34 -15.61
CA LEU A 174 -27.87 -0.98 -15.09
C LEU A 174 -28.95 -0.21 -15.84
N GLY A 175 -29.38 -0.69 -17.01
CA GLY A 175 -30.59 -0.21 -17.69
C GLY A 175 -31.87 -0.46 -16.87
N ASN A 176 -31.85 -1.41 -15.92
CA ASN A 176 -32.97 -1.73 -15.04
C ASN A 176 -32.51 -1.82 -13.58
N PRO A 177 -32.21 -0.67 -12.94
CA PRO A 177 -31.84 -0.64 -11.53
C PRO A 177 -33.01 -1.12 -10.66
N ARG A 178 -32.70 -1.87 -9.60
CA ARG A 178 -33.66 -2.39 -8.62
C ARG A 178 -33.56 -1.62 -7.31
N GLU A 179 -34.57 -1.77 -6.47
CA GLU A 179 -34.54 -1.23 -5.12
C GLU A 179 -33.34 -1.82 -4.35
N LYS A 180 -32.62 -0.99 -3.59
CA LYS A 180 -31.44 -1.39 -2.80
C LYS A 180 -30.30 -1.99 -3.63
N ASP A 181 -30.27 -1.73 -4.93
CA ASP A 181 -29.03 -1.85 -5.70
C ASP A 181 -28.02 -0.82 -5.21
N ILE A 182 -26.74 -1.15 -5.28
CA ILE A 182 -25.65 -0.19 -5.16
C ILE A 182 -24.67 -0.37 -6.32
N LEU A 183 -24.11 0.73 -6.81
CA LEU A 183 -23.08 0.73 -7.84
C LEU A 183 -21.73 1.05 -7.21
N PHE A 184 -20.76 0.16 -7.38
CA PHE A 184 -19.41 0.30 -6.83
C PHE A 184 -18.40 0.41 -7.98
N CYS A 185 -17.77 1.57 -8.13
CA CYS A 185 -16.93 1.88 -9.28
C CYS A 185 -15.44 2.02 -8.90
N PHE A 186 -14.57 1.33 -9.64
CA PHE A 186 -13.12 1.48 -9.58
C PHE A 186 -12.62 2.18 -10.85
N SER A 187 -12.12 3.41 -10.71
CA SER A 187 -11.47 4.15 -11.79
C SER A 187 -10.50 5.17 -11.21
N PHE A 188 -9.19 4.94 -11.37
CA PHE A 188 -8.19 5.84 -10.79
C PHE A 188 -8.32 7.28 -11.33
N SER A 189 -8.45 7.45 -12.65
CA SER A 189 -8.65 8.78 -13.25
C SER A 189 -10.06 9.34 -13.04
N GLY A 190 -11.05 8.47 -12.78
CA GLY A 190 -12.47 8.86 -12.74
C GLY A 190 -13.06 9.27 -14.09
N GLU A 191 -12.31 9.09 -15.18
CA GLU A 191 -12.68 9.50 -16.55
C GLU A 191 -12.90 8.32 -17.50
N THR A 192 -12.96 7.09 -16.98
CA THR A 192 -13.25 5.91 -17.82
C THR A 192 -14.65 6.03 -18.42
N LYS A 193 -14.73 6.35 -19.71
CA LYS A 193 -15.95 6.70 -20.43
C LYS A 193 -17.15 5.81 -20.12
N ASN A 194 -17.00 4.48 -20.14
CA ASN A 194 -18.13 3.58 -19.88
C ASN A 194 -18.56 3.64 -18.41
N ILE A 195 -17.62 3.63 -17.46
CA ILE A 195 -17.94 3.76 -16.02
C ILE A 195 -18.71 5.06 -15.76
N VAL A 196 -18.25 6.18 -16.32
CA VAL A 196 -18.94 7.48 -16.20
C VAL A 196 -20.33 7.43 -16.82
N ALA A 197 -20.47 6.86 -18.03
CA ALA A 197 -21.77 6.75 -18.69
C ALA A 197 -22.77 5.90 -17.89
N GLN A 198 -22.33 4.78 -17.31
CA GLN A 198 -23.15 3.91 -16.47
C GLN A 198 -23.51 4.57 -15.14
N ALA A 199 -22.56 5.24 -14.49
CA ALA A 199 -22.81 5.99 -13.27
C ALA A 199 -23.83 7.12 -13.51
N SER A 200 -23.71 7.83 -14.63
CA SER A 200 -24.65 8.87 -15.04
C SER A 200 -26.07 8.31 -15.28
N LEU A 201 -26.18 7.15 -15.93
CA LEU A 201 -27.46 6.48 -16.20
C LEU A 201 -28.27 6.19 -14.92
N VAL A 202 -27.58 5.91 -13.81
CA VAL A 202 -28.19 5.49 -12.55
C VAL A 202 -28.10 6.54 -11.43
N LYS A 203 -27.52 7.71 -11.70
CA LYS A 203 -27.44 8.81 -10.72
C LYS A 203 -28.82 9.18 -10.20
N GLY A 204 -28.96 9.24 -8.88
CA GLY A 204 -30.21 9.55 -8.20
C GLY A 204 -31.24 8.41 -8.20
N LYS A 205 -30.95 7.27 -8.82
CA LYS A 205 -31.78 6.06 -8.77
C LYS A 205 -31.27 5.05 -7.75
N ILE A 206 -29.95 4.88 -7.70
CA ILE A 206 -29.27 3.97 -6.75
C ILE A 206 -28.01 4.64 -6.20
N PRO A 207 -27.56 4.29 -4.98
CA PRO A 207 -26.32 4.78 -4.43
C PRO A 207 -25.10 4.39 -5.26
N ILE A 208 -24.20 5.35 -5.49
CA ILE A 208 -22.96 5.19 -6.25
C ILE A 208 -21.76 5.45 -5.33
N ILE A 209 -20.91 4.44 -5.17
CA ILE A 209 -19.62 4.54 -4.49
C ILE A 209 -18.54 4.54 -5.57
N CYS A 210 -17.60 5.49 -5.54
CA CYS A 210 -16.39 5.39 -6.35
C CYS A 210 -15.12 5.37 -5.52
N ILE A 211 -14.17 4.56 -5.97
CA ILE A 211 -12.80 4.54 -5.51
C ILE A 211 -11.93 5.12 -6.63
N SER A 212 -11.41 6.33 -6.42
CA SER A 212 -10.72 7.12 -7.45
C SER A 212 -9.65 8.03 -6.87
N GLY A 213 -8.64 8.38 -7.68
CA GLY A 213 -7.56 9.27 -7.26
C GLY A 213 -7.80 10.75 -7.58
N GLU A 214 -8.81 11.05 -8.40
CA GLU A 214 -9.09 12.42 -8.86
C GLU A 214 -10.44 12.91 -8.31
N GLU A 215 -10.41 13.74 -7.27
CA GLU A 215 -11.61 14.29 -6.59
C GLU A 215 -12.51 15.11 -7.53
N ASN A 216 -11.91 15.80 -8.51
CA ASN A 216 -12.65 16.65 -9.45
C ASN A 216 -13.11 15.92 -10.72
N SER A 217 -12.93 14.59 -10.79
CA SER A 217 -13.31 13.79 -11.95
C SER A 217 -14.82 13.70 -12.16
N GLN A 218 -15.24 13.37 -13.39
CA GLN A 218 -16.65 13.16 -13.72
C GLN A 218 -17.29 12.08 -12.83
N LEU A 219 -16.59 10.98 -12.60
CA LEU A 219 -17.10 9.90 -11.75
C LEU A 219 -17.28 10.35 -10.29
N ALA A 220 -16.32 11.10 -9.72
CA ALA A 220 -16.41 11.59 -8.35
C ALA A 220 -17.64 12.49 -8.16
N GLN A 221 -17.91 13.40 -9.11
CA GLN A 221 -19.10 14.26 -9.09
C GLN A 221 -20.41 13.49 -9.23
N LEU A 222 -20.39 12.35 -9.92
CA LEU A 222 -21.55 11.46 -10.04
C LEU A 222 -21.72 10.57 -8.82
N SER A 223 -20.71 10.35 -7.99
CA SER A 223 -20.84 9.46 -6.83
C SER A 223 -21.58 10.11 -5.67
N ASP A 224 -22.23 9.27 -4.86
CA ASP A 224 -22.80 9.67 -3.58
C ASP A 224 -21.77 9.52 -2.46
N ILE A 225 -20.81 8.59 -2.64
CA ILE A 225 -19.64 8.44 -1.80
C ILE A 225 -18.39 8.39 -2.70
N TYR A 226 -17.50 9.35 -2.52
CA TYR A 226 -16.15 9.34 -3.10
C TYR A 226 -15.17 8.84 -2.03
N PHE A 227 -14.42 7.79 -2.36
CA PHE A 227 -13.33 7.29 -1.55
C PHE A 227 -12.00 7.65 -2.25
N PRO A 228 -11.23 8.60 -1.70
CA PRO A 228 -9.98 9.05 -2.31
C PRO A 228 -8.89 7.98 -2.26
N ILE A 229 -8.12 7.87 -3.33
CA ILE A 229 -6.86 7.11 -3.35
C ILE A 229 -5.74 7.97 -3.88
N GLN A 230 -4.76 8.23 -3.03
CA GLN A 230 -3.54 8.92 -3.44
C GLN A 230 -2.51 7.92 -3.96
N SER A 231 -1.88 8.25 -5.09
CA SER A 231 -0.81 7.45 -5.68
C SER A 231 0.13 8.33 -6.50
N PHE A 232 1.37 7.89 -6.66
CA PHE A 232 2.37 8.54 -7.50
C PHE A 232 2.56 7.74 -8.80
N GLU A 233 2.10 8.29 -9.92
CA GLU A 233 2.34 7.76 -11.26
C GLU A 233 3.56 8.48 -11.88
N THR A 234 4.47 7.74 -12.54
CA THR A 234 5.67 8.30 -13.22
C THR A 234 5.77 7.78 -14.64
N THR A 235 6.62 8.39 -15.47
CA THR A 235 6.69 8.11 -16.93
C THR A 235 6.99 6.64 -17.31
N TYR A 236 7.70 5.87 -16.47
CA TYR A 236 7.87 4.41 -16.64
C TYR A 236 6.83 3.58 -15.87
N ARG A 237 6.05 4.22 -15.00
CA ARG A 237 4.87 3.67 -14.30
C ARG A 237 3.63 4.21 -15.00
N ASN A 238 3.43 3.79 -16.25
CA ASN A 238 2.11 3.93 -16.85
C ASN A 238 1.19 2.91 -16.16
N GLU A 239 0.37 3.43 -15.26
CA GLU A 239 -0.90 2.88 -14.80
C GLU A 239 -0.81 1.72 -13.78
N SER A 240 -1.21 2.03 -12.54
CA SER A 240 -1.92 1.13 -11.62
C SER A 240 -1.15 0.19 -10.70
N ILE A 241 0.19 0.17 -10.68
CA ILE A 241 0.88 -0.78 -9.79
C ILE A 241 0.62 -0.41 -8.34
N VAL A 242 0.86 0.85 -7.99
CA VAL A 242 0.89 1.29 -6.60
C VAL A 242 -0.49 1.66 -6.07
N SER A 243 -1.32 2.35 -6.87
CA SER A 243 -2.73 2.63 -6.53
C SER A 243 -3.54 1.36 -6.30
N ARG A 244 -3.24 0.26 -6.99
CA ARG A 244 -3.90 -1.03 -6.77
C ARG A 244 -3.62 -1.63 -5.41
N TYR A 245 -2.42 -1.47 -4.84
CA TYR A 245 -2.18 -1.95 -3.47
C TYR A 245 -3.04 -1.22 -2.44
N VAL A 246 -3.25 0.09 -2.63
CA VAL A 246 -4.17 0.86 -1.80
C VAL A 246 -5.60 0.36 -1.97
N GLN A 247 -6.06 0.17 -3.21
CA GLN A 247 -7.40 -0.38 -3.47
C GLN A 247 -7.61 -1.75 -2.79
N LEU A 248 -6.63 -2.65 -2.90
CA LEU A 248 -6.70 -3.97 -2.27
C LEU A 248 -6.72 -3.88 -0.74
N ALA A 249 -5.92 -2.98 -0.15
CA ALA A 249 -5.92 -2.72 1.29
C ALA A 249 -7.28 -2.15 1.75
N THR A 250 -7.86 -1.19 1.02
CA THR A 250 -9.21 -0.66 1.28
C THR A 250 -10.26 -1.77 1.23
N ILE A 251 -10.19 -2.66 0.24
CA ILE A 251 -11.11 -3.81 0.13
C ILE A 251 -10.92 -4.78 1.31
N ASP A 252 -9.67 -5.02 1.75
CA ASP A 252 -9.40 -5.85 2.95
C ASP A 252 -9.97 -5.24 4.22
N ILE A 253 -9.95 -3.90 4.36
CA ILE A 253 -10.58 -3.19 5.48
C ILE A 253 -12.09 -3.38 5.44
N ILE A 254 -12.74 -3.07 4.30
CA ILE A 254 -14.19 -3.24 4.10
C ILE A 254 -14.62 -4.69 4.40
N PHE A 255 -13.92 -5.67 3.85
CA PHE A 255 -14.21 -7.09 4.08
C PHE A 255 -14.05 -7.48 5.56
N SER A 256 -12.98 -7.01 6.21
CA SER A 256 -12.71 -7.29 7.62
C SER A 256 -13.80 -6.72 8.52
N CYS A 257 -14.24 -5.48 8.29
CA CYS A 257 -15.32 -4.85 9.04
C CYS A 257 -16.66 -5.59 8.84
N LEU A 258 -17.04 -5.91 7.60
CA LEU A 258 -18.25 -6.67 7.30
C LEU A 258 -18.23 -8.07 7.96
N ALA A 259 -17.08 -8.74 7.92
CA ALA A 259 -16.92 -10.04 8.58
C ALA A 259 -17.03 -9.91 10.11
N GLN A 260 -16.46 -8.86 10.69
CA GLN A 260 -16.53 -8.57 12.11
C GLN A 260 -17.98 -8.29 12.56
N HIS A 261 -18.73 -7.45 11.83
CA HIS A 261 -20.13 -7.13 12.12
C HIS A 261 -21.02 -8.38 12.05
N ALA A 262 -20.82 -9.24 11.06
CA ALA A 262 -21.59 -10.47 10.89
C ALA A 262 -21.18 -11.60 11.87
N GLY A 263 -20.01 -11.51 12.51
CA GLY A 263 -19.54 -12.45 13.54
C GLY A 263 -19.60 -13.92 13.10
N LYS A 264 -20.28 -14.77 13.89
CA LYS A 264 -20.39 -16.21 13.63
C LYS A 264 -21.02 -16.55 12.28
N GLU A 265 -21.89 -15.69 11.76
CA GLU A 265 -22.51 -15.92 10.46
C GLU A 265 -21.49 -15.74 9.32
N ALA A 266 -20.57 -14.77 9.44
CA ALA A 266 -19.45 -14.65 8.49
C ALA A 266 -18.56 -15.89 8.53
N GLU A 267 -18.18 -16.40 9.71
CA GLU A 267 -17.37 -17.62 9.85
C GLU A 267 -18.02 -18.80 9.12
N LYS A 268 -19.33 -18.99 9.31
CA LYS A 268 -20.11 -20.04 8.64
C LYS A 268 -20.10 -19.87 7.11
N ARG A 269 -20.34 -18.66 6.60
CA ARG A 269 -20.34 -18.38 5.15
C ARG A 269 -18.96 -18.62 4.53
N LEU A 270 -17.90 -18.15 5.20
CA LEU A 270 -16.52 -18.37 4.78
C LEU A 270 -16.12 -19.85 4.78
N LEU A 271 -16.59 -20.62 5.76
CA LEU A 271 -16.39 -22.07 5.80
C LEU A 271 -17.12 -22.77 4.65
N ASN A 272 -18.38 -22.39 4.38
CA ASN A 272 -19.17 -22.94 3.27
C ASN A 272 -18.52 -22.64 1.93
N SER A 273 -18.06 -21.40 1.71
CA SER A 273 -17.29 -21.02 0.53
C SER A 273 -16.02 -21.88 0.39
N ARG A 274 -15.25 -22.09 1.49
CA ARG A 274 -14.05 -22.93 1.47
C ARG A 274 -14.35 -24.38 1.10
N LYS A 275 -15.47 -24.94 1.60
CA LYS A 275 -15.96 -26.27 1.23
C LYS A 275 -16.35 -26.33 -0.25
N GLY A 276 -17.07 -25.33 -0.76
CA GLY A 276 -17.40 -25.22 -2.18
C GLY A 276 -16.16 -25.12 -3.07
N LEU A 277 -15.08 -24.48 -2.62
CA LEU A 277 -13.84 -24.45 -3.39
C LEU A 277 -13.02 -25.74 -3.25
N SER A 278 -13.31 -26.59 -2.28
CA SER A 278 -12.48 -27.77 -2.01
C SER A 278 -12.62 -28.86 -3.08
N PHE A 279 -13.77 -28.98 -3.73
CA PHE A 279 -13.97 -29.94 -4.82
C PHE A 279 -13.31 -29.51 -6.14
N LEU A 280 -12.91 -28.24 -6.27
CA LEU A 280 -12.16 -27.74 -7.44
C LEU A 280 -10.65 -28.00 -7.34
N LYS A 281 -10.18 -28.51 -6.20
CA LYS A 281 -8.75 -28.73 -5.92
C LYS A 281 -8.23 -30.11 -6.35
N PHE A 282 -9.05 -30.90 -7.04
CA PHE A 282 -8.72 -32.23 -7.53
C PHE A 282 -9.29 -32.45 -8.92
#